data_AF-A0A2E4USC3-F1
#
_entry.id   AF-A0A2E4USC3-F1
#
_cell.length_a   1.000
_cell.length_b   1.000
_cell.length_c   1.000
_cell.angle_alpha   90.00
_cell.angle_beta   90.00
_cell.angle_gamma   90.00
#
_symmetry.space_group_name_H-M   'P 1'
#
loop_
_entity.id
_entity.type
_entity.pdbx_description
1 polymer ?
#
loop_
_entity_poly.entity_id
_entity_poly.type
_entity_poly.pdbx_seq_one_letter_code
_entity_poly.pdbx_strand_id
1 'polypeptide(L)'
;MKRTARVAVTWLAVMVVGLAGFAYFGTDEAKDVAWDNVSKPFVGPPGVIPWSDGERGVLASLSLAALGNAPLDPTNQYDGDPLAIRLGHQLFFDTRFSATGGISCATCHQPARAFTDGLGKGAGIGFSKRNTRTLLGVTHSPWQYWDGRRDTLWAQALTPIEDHNEHGISRTEMVTAFAAEPQYRSAWQEIVGSPLPEFADVNRFPVEASPLGVADAAAAWERMTAFDRQQVNRVFAHLGKFIAAYEAILLPGPDPLEAYLKNVAQGQDEPIAKFGAEAIAGLRLFVGKARCIECHNGPLLTNNEFHNTGVLSAPGELPDRGRVDGVRLVAADPFNCLSLFSDDNTCAELRYRRSGVTTIGATRTPTLRGVTVTAPYMHKGQIATLAEVVDHYDFAEEALVGHNEAKPLRLTPRESRHLIAFLETLTFGMAIDPAWLAPPESGRNRSLISAAGAWARATPPGSTNAAVYLTLSNAGRAAITIADVESEVGVGMFHHTREVEGMAHMDHLDEVELPAGGRVELRPGGMHIMLMRLTAPLVAGERFTLQLYPTDGEAIEVEVEVRGLTWLPGE
;
A
#
# COMPACT_ATOMS: atom_id res chain seq x y z
N MET A 1 58.01 48.32 -46.25
CA MET A 1 59.25 47.51 -46.42
C MET A 1 58.89 46.03 -46.44
N LYS A 2 59.74 45.19 -47.06
CA LYS A 2 59.95 43.72 -46.93
C LYS A 2 59.29 43.06 -45.68
N ARG A 3 58.80 41.79 -45.68
CA ARG A 3 58.88 40.66 -46.65
C ARG A 3 57.96 39.47 -46.24
N THR A 4 57.32 38.83 -47.23
CA THR A 4 57.12 37.36 -47.45
C THR A 4 56.85 36.33 -46.33
N ALA A 5 55.79 35.53 -46.53
CA ALA A 5 55.77 34.04 -46.52
C ALA A 5 54.50 33.55 -47.28
N ARG A 6 54.54 33.23 -48.58
CA ARG A 6 54.86 31.94 -49.25
C ARG A 6 54.02 30.72 -48.82
N VAL A 7 53.18 30.27 -49.76
CA VAL A 7 52.40 29.03 -49.79
C VAL A 7 52.84 28.19 -51.00
N ALA A 8 52.95 26.86 -50.85
CA ALA A 8 52.81 25.77 -51.86
C ALA A 8 53.51 24.49 -51.31
N VAL A 9 52.82 23.39 -50.99
CA VAL A 9 52.32 22.28 -51.87
C VAL A 9 53.42 21.36 -52.43
N THR A 10 53.21 20.02 -52.27
CA THR A 10 53.84 18.78 -52.86
C THR A 10 54.36 17.80 -51.78
N TRP A 11 54.40 16.45 -51.95
CA TRP A 11 53.55 15.46 -52.66
C TRP A 11 53.96 14.02 -52.22
N LEU A 12 53.01 13.09 -51.98
CA LEU A 12 53.19 11.61 -51.81
C LEU A 12 54.01 11.15 -50.56
N ALA A 13 53.85 9.98 -49.91
CA ALA A 13 52.99 8.78 -49.98
C ALA A 13 53.06 8.06 -48.59
N VAL A 14 52.35 6.98 -48.17
CA VAL A 14 51.26 6.13 -48.70
C VAL A 14 50.50 5.43 -47.51
N MET A 15 49.50 4.57 -47.78
CA MET A 15 48.75 3.59 -46.90
C MET A 15 49.16 3.41 -45.41
N VAL A 16 48.22 3.30 -44.46
CA VAL A 16 47.44 2.06 -44.16
C VAL A 16 46.19 2.34 -43.29
N VAL A 17 45.08 1.68 -43.65
CA VAL A 17 43.90 1.24 -42.85
C VAL A 17 43.46 2.05 -41.60
N GLY A 18 42.32 2.74 -41.75
CA GLY A 18 41.10 2.42 -41.01
C GLY A 18 40.92 2.93 -39.57
N LEU A 19 40.25 4.08 -39.43
CA LEU A 19 39.35 4.40 -38.31
C LEU A 19 38.44 5.58 -38.71
N ALA A 20 37.21 5.27 -39.13
CA ALA A 20 36.12 6.22 -39.28
C ALA A 20 35.04 5.89 -38.22
N GLY A 21 34.27 6.85 -37.70
CA GLY A 21 34.31 8.29 -37.93
C GLY A 21 33.28 8.99 -37.04
N PHE A 22 33.55 10.24 -36.68
CA PHE A 22 32.56 11.14 -36.08
C PHE A 22 31.54 11.60 -37.15
N ALA A 23 30.42 12.18 -36.68
CA ALA A 23 29.34 12.82 -37.44
C ALA A 23 28.36 11.87 -38.17
N TYR A 24 27.31 11.49 -37.45
CA TYR A 24 26.06 11.05 -38.07
C TYR A 24 25.28 12.30 -38.53
N PHE A 25 25.25 12.55 -39.84
CA PHE A 25 24.32 13.52 -40.43
C PHE A 25 22.90 12.98 -40.33
N GLY A 26 21.92 13.86 -40.06
CA GLY A 26 20.52 13.48 -40.09
C GLY A 26 20.06 13.14 -41.51
N THR A 27 19.45 11.96 -41.69
CA THR A 27 18.63 11.61 -42.84
C THR A 27 17.17 11.43 -42.39
N ASP A 28 16.23 12.02 -43.13
CA ASP A 28 14.78 11.93 -42.91
C ASP A 28 14.25 10.53 -43.32
N GLU A 29 14.61 9.49 -42.56
CA GLU A 29 14.16 8.09 -42.80
C GLU A 29 13.47 7.45 -41.57
N ALA A 30 13.11 8.26 -40.57
CA ALA A 30 12.35 7.84 -39.37
C ALA A 30 10.88 8.29 -39.39
N LYS A 31 10.33 8.53 -40.58
CA LYS A 31 8.89 8.75 -40.86
C LYS A 31 8.50 7.76 -41.95
N ASP A 32 7.34 7.14 -41.82
CA ASP A 32 6.76 6.11 -42.70
C ASP A 32 7.00 4.63 -42.29
N VAL A 33 6.87 4.32 -41.00
CA VAL A 33 6.23 3.05 -40.63
C VAL A 33 4.73 3.20 -40.88
N ALA A 34 4.26 2.75 -42.05
CA ALA A 34 2.86 2.87 -42.45
C ALA A 34 1.96 1.96 -41.59
N TRP A 35 1.14 2.57 -40.73
CA TRP A 35 0.22 1.89 -39.81
C TRP A 35 -1.05 1.30 -40.49
N ASP A 36 -1.14 1.37 -41.83
CA ASP A 36 -2.37 1.11 -42.59
C ASP A 36 -2.73 -0.37 -42.82
N ASN A 37 -1.89 -1.34 -42.39
CA ASN A 37 -2.08 -2.75 -42.74
C ASN A 37 -2.99 -3.57 -41.78
N VAL A 38 -3.61 -2.96 -40.76
CA VAL A 38 -4.52 -3.66 -39.82
C VAL A 38 -6.00 -3.35 -40.10
N SER A 39 -6.45 -3.49 -41.36
CA SER A 39 -7.88 -3.43 -41.69
C SER A 39 -8.28 -4.21 -42.96
N LYS A 40 -8.56 -5.51 -42.81
CA LYS A 40 -9.36 -6.28 -43.78
C LYS A 40 -10.41 -7.12 -43.05
N PRO A 41 -11.70 -7.09 -43.45
CA PRO A 41 -12.73 -7.94 -42.88
C PRO A 41 -12.48 -9.41 -43.31
N PHE A 42 -12.43 -10.32 -42.34
CA PHE A 42 -12.05 -11.71 -42.57
C PHE A 42 -13.25 -12.60 -42.92
N VAL A 43 -13.12 -13.36 -44.01
CA VAL A 43 -13.98 -14.50 -44.35
C VAL A 43 -13.07 -15.68 -44.69
N GLY A 44 -12.87 -16.57 -43.73
CA GLY A 44 -12.05 -17.78 -43.85
C GLY A 44 -12.44 -18.82 -42.80
N PRO A 45 -11.97 -20.08 -42.95
CA PRO A 45 -12.37 -21.19 -42.08
C PRO A 45 -11.84 -21.03 -40.64
N PRO A 46 -12.47 -21.68 -39.65
CA PRO A 46 -12.09 -21.54 -38.25
C PRO A 46 -10.75 -22.21 -37.97
N GLY A 47 -9.72 -21.38 -37.81
CA GLY A 47 -8.37 -21.76 -37.39
C GLY A 47 -7.70 -20.56 -36.73
N VAL A 48 -6.71 -20.82 -35.88
CA VAL A 48 -5.95 -19.76 -35.20
C VAL A 48 -5.17 -18.97 -36.23
N ILE A 49 -5.45 -17.67 -36.34
CA ILE A 49 -4.64 -16.76 -37.16
C ILE A 49 -3.29 -16.59 -36.46
N PRO A 50 -2.16 -16.99 -37.07
CA PRO A 50 -0.85 -16.83 -36.44
C PRO A 50 -0.49 -15.36 -36.26
N TRP A 51 0.34 -15.07 -35.27
CA TRP A 51 0.94 -13.74 -35.12
C TRP A 51 2.08 -13.55 -36.13
N SER A 52 2.09 -12.40 -36.81
CA SER A 52 3.23 -11.95 -37.62
C SER A 52 4.43 -11.63 -36.73
N ASP A 53 5.64 -11.62 -37.29
CA ASP A 53 6.87 -11.38 -36.51
C ASP A 53 6.86 -10.01 -35.80
N GLY A 54 6.26 -8.99 -36.42
CA GLY A 54 6.05 -7.68 -35.79
C GLY A 54 5.09 -7.74 -34.60
N GLU A 55 3.96 -8.44 -34.74
CA GLU A 55 3.05 -8.67 -33.61
C GLU A 55 3.71 -9.50 -32.50
N ARG A 56 4.52 -10.53 -32.83
CA ARG A 56 5.29 -11.29 -31.82
C ARG A 56 6.25 -10.41 -31.04
N GLY A 57 6.91 -9.45 -31.71
CA GLY A 57 7.77 -8.47 -31.06
C GLY A 57 7.00 -7.57 -30.08
N VAL A 58 5.82 -7.09 -30.48
CA VAL A 58 4.91 -6.34 -29.61
C VAL A 58 4.47 -7.19 -28.42
N LEU A 59 4.05 -8.44 -28.64
CA LEU A 59 3.61 -9.35 -27.58
C LEU A 59 4.73 -9.71 -26.61
N ALA A 60 5.96 -9.91 -27.09
CA ALA A 60 7.12 -10.14 -26.24
C ALA A 60 7.39 -8.95 -25.29
N SER A 61 7.12 -7.71 -25.72
CA SER A 61 7.25 -6.52 -24.87
C SER A 61 6.23 -6.47 -23.70
N LEU A 62 5.14 -7.26 -23.80
CA LEU A 62 4.13 -7.36 -22.75
C LEU A 62 4.45 -8.44 -21.71
N SER A 63 5.53 -9.23 -21.86
CA SER A 63 5.87 -10.30 -20.91
C SER A 63 6.56 -9.75 -19.65
N LEU A 64 6.21 -10.30 -18.48
CA LEU A 64 6.90 -10.05 -17.21
C LEU A 64 8.39 -10.42 -17.26
N ALA A 65 8.80 -11.35 -18.14
CA ALA A 65 10.21 -11.66 -18.35
C ALA A 65 11.02 -10.46 -18.88
N ALA A 66 10.36 -9.48 -19.53
CA ALA A 66 10.99 -8.24 -19.99
C ALA A 66 10.99 -7.12 -18.93
N LEU A 67 10.42 -7.33 -17.74
CA LEU A 67 10.48 -6.37 -16.62
C LEU A 67 11.89 -6.27 -16.02
N GLY A 68 12.63 -7.39 -16.05
CA GLY A 68 13.95 -7.50 -15.43
C GLY A 68 13.89 -7.54 -13.90
N ASN A 69 15.04 -7.32 -13.26
CA ASN A 69 15.08 -7.03 -11.83
C ASN A 69 14.65 -5.59 -11.60
N ALA A 70 13.91 -5.32 -10.52
CA ALA A 70 13.61 -3.96 -10.10
C ALA A 70 14.92 -3.16 -9.94
N PRO A 71 15.05 -1.97 -10.56
CA PRO A 71 16.20 -1.11 -10.33
C PRO A 71 16.14 -0.58 -8.89
N LEU A 72 17.30 -0.52 -8.22
CA LEU A 72 17.39 0.15 -6.93
C LEU A 72 17.12 1.65 -7.10
N ASP A 73 16.29 2.22 -6.24
CA ASP A 73 16.02 3.65 -6.18
C ASP A 73 17.27 4.40 -5.66
N PRO A 74 18.00 5.16 -6.51
CA PRO A 74 19.20 5.86 -6.09
C PRO A 74 18.92 6.97 -5.07
N THR A 75 17.66 7.38 -4.91
CA THR A 75 17.23 8.37 -3.93
C THR A 75 17.05 7.78 -2.53
N ASN A 76 17.11 6.45 -2.40
CA ASN A 76 16.97 5.66 -1.19
C ASN A 76 18.14 4.68 -1.00
N GLN A 77 19.13 5.07 -0.20
CA GLN A 77 20.32 4.26 0.15
C GLN A 77 20.00 2.94 0.87
N TYR A 78 18.77 2.78 1.36
CA TYR A 78 18.29 1.59 2.05
C TYR A 78 17.51 0.62 1.14
N ASP A 79 17.31 0.97 -0.14
CA ASP A 79 16.67 0.07 -1.08
C ASP A 79 17.53 -1.18 -1.31
N GLY A 80 16.88 -2.35 -1.32
CA GLY A 80 17.56 -3.65 -1.36
C GLY A 80 18.24 -4.12 -0.06
N ASP A 81 18.29 -3.33 1.02
CA ASP A 81 18.83 -3.78 2.32
C ASP A 81 17.82 -4.72 3.03
N PRO A 82 18.15 -6.00 3.31
CA PRO A 82 17.26 -6.93 4.00
C PRO A 82 16.82 -6.47 5.40
N LEU A 83 17.58 -5.63 6.10
CA LEU A 83 17.19 -5.06 7.39
C LEU A 83 16.16 -3.94 7.22
N ALA A 84 16.39 -3.03 6.26
CA ALA A 84 15.44 -1.99 5.90
C ALA A 84 14.12 -2.57 5.39
N ILE A 85 14.16 -3.61 4.55
CA ILE A 85 12.98 -4.36 4.09
C ILE A 85 12.21 -4.95 5.27
N ARG A 86 12.89 -5.57 6.25
CA ARG A 86 12.23 -6.10 7.47
C ARG A 86 11.58 -5.01 8.31
N LEU A 87 12.25 -3.87 8.50
CA LEU A 87 11.69 -2.75 9.25
C LEU A 87 10.52 -2.10 8.51
N GLY A 88 10.63 -1.90 7.20
CA GLY A 88 9.56 -1.42 6.33
C GLY A 88 8.32 -2.31 6.36
N HIS A 89 8.53 -3.63 6.27
CA HIS A 89 7.47 -4.61 6.42
C HIS A 89 6.77 -4.48 7.78
N GLN A 90 7.53 -4.32 8.86
CA GLN A 90 6.94 -4.11 10.19
C GLN A 90 6.14 -2.79 10.26
N LEU A 91 6.69 -1.68 9.75
CA LEU A 91 6.00 -0.38 9.71
C LEU A 91 4.71 -0.41 8.87
N PHE A 92 4.70 -1.15 7.76
CA PHE A 92 3.56 -1.25 6.84
C PHE A 92 2.31 -1.88 7.47
N PHE A 93 2.49 -2.85 8.37
CA PHE A 93 1.41 -3.54 9.06
C PHE A 93 1.04 -2.94 10.43
N ASP A 94 1.90 -2.11 11.03
CA ASP A 94 1.72 -1.61 12.40
C ASP A 94 0.69 -0.49 12.50
N THR A 95 -0.40 -0.73 13.26
CA THR A 95 -1.52 0.20 13.40
C THR A 95 -1.28 1.31 14.42
N ARG A 96 -0.21 1.24 15.22
CA ARG A 96 0.10 2.26 16.25
C ARG A 96 0.51 3.60 15.66
N PHE A 97 0.79 3.62 14.36
CA PHE A 97 1.11 4.82 13.58
C PHE A 97 -0.13 5.43 12.89
N SER A 98 -1.30 5.31 13.51
CA SER A 98 -2.47 6.15 13.24
C SER A 98 -2.95 6.82 14.51
N ALA A 99 -3.65 7.95 14.39
CA ALA A 99 -4.19 8.67 15.55
C ALA A 99 -5.16 7.81 16.39
N THR A 100 -5.84 6.84 15.76
CA THR A 100 -6.75 5.88 16.39
C THR A 100 -6.08 4.61 16.93
N GLY A 101 -4.86 4.30 16.50
CA GLY A 101 -4.18 3.02 16.79
C GLY A 101 -4.72 1.81 16.00
N GLY A 102 -5.61 2.04 15.02
CA GLY A 102 -6.34 1.00 14.29
C GLY A 102 -6.17 0.99 12.76
N ILE A 103 -5.33 1.87 12.21
CA ILE A 103 -5.08 1.95 10.76
C ILE A 103 -3.59 1.73 10.48
N SER A 104 -3.27 0.85 9.53
CA SER A 104 -1.92 0.71 8.96
C SER A 104 -1.99 0.76 7.43
N CYS A 105 -0.85 0.74 6.76
CA CYS A 105 -0.82 0.76 5.29
C CYS A 105 -1.58 -0.44 4.71
N ALA A 106 -1.49 -1.60 5.38
CA ALA A 106 -2.20 -2.83 5.03
C ALA A 106 -3.74 -2.74 5.13
N THR A 107 -4.30 -1.77 5.87
CA THR A 107 -5.77 -1.54 5.94
C THR A 107 -6.33 -1.20 4.55
N CYS A 108 -5.68 -0.28 3.85
CA CYS A 108 -6.04 0.13 2.49
C CYS A 108 -5.35 -0.72 1.42
N HIS A 109 -4.12 -1.17 1.65
CA HIS A 109 -3.33 -1.93 0.68
C HIS A 109 -3.28 -3.42 1.03
N GLN A 110 -4.43 -4.10 0.92
CA GLN A 110 -4.60 -5.47 1.39
C GLN A 110 -3.92 -6.47 0.45
N PRO A 111 -2.97 -7.32 0.91
CA PRO A 111 -2.26 -8.29 0.05
C PRO A 111 -3.21 -9.24 -0.70
N ALA A 112 -4.30 -9.67 -0.06
CA ALA A 112 -5.32 -10.53 -0.64
C ALA A 112 -6.13 -9.88 -1.80
N ARG A 113 -6.07 -8.55 -1.95
CA ARG A 113 -6.75 -7.77 -2.99
C ARG A 113 -5.75 -7.02 -3.89
N ALA A 114 -4.62 -7.67 -4.21
CA ALA A 114 -3.56 -7.06 -5.01
C ALA A 114 -3.06 -5.72 -4.45
N PHE A 115 -2.97 -5.58 -3.12
CA PHE A 115 -2.61 -4.34 -2.43
C PHE A 115 -3.57 -3.17 -2.71
N THR A 116 -4.87 -3.46 -2.74
CA THR A 116 -5.99 -2.50 -2.77
C THR A 116 -7.00 -2.82 -1.67
N ASP A 117 -8.04 -2.01 -1.51
CA ASP A 117 -9.14 -2.23 -0.56
C ASP A 117 -10.44 -2.67 -1.25
N GLY A 118 -10.53 -2.56 -2.58
CA GLY A 118 -11.75 -2.81 -3.34
C GLY A 118 -12.86 -1.77 -3.12
N LEU A 119 -12.51 -0.54 -2.74
CA LEU A 119 -13.46 0.55 -2.46
C LEU A 119 -13.35 1.69 -3.49
N GLY A 120 -14.42 2.48 -3.63
CA GLY A 120 -14.42 3.64 -4.54
C GLY A 120 -13.43 4.73 -4.11
N LYS A 121 -13.21 4.85 -2.80
CA LYS A 121 -12.26 5.74 -2.13
C LYS A 121 -11.65 4.98 -0.97
N GLY A 122 -10.37 5.19 -0.72
CA GLY A 122 -9.67 4.49 0.37
C GLY A 122 -10.25 4.81 1.74
N ALA A 123 -10.31 3.81 2.62
CA ALA A 123 -10.92 3.93 3.95
C ALA A 123 -9.86 3.80 5.06
N GLY A 124 -9.44 4.95 5.60
CA GLY A 124 -8.62 5.04 6.81
C GLY A 124 -9.47 5.45 8.01
N ILE A 125 -9.05 6.48 8.75
CA ILE A 125 -9.89 7.17 9.75
C ILE A 125 -11.15 7.78 9.09
N GLY A 126 -11.04 8.21 7.83
CA GLY A 126 -12.14 8.68 7.01
C GLY A 126 -12.02 8.12 5.59
N PHE A 127 -12.59 8.84 4.62
CA PHE A 127 -12.45 8.49 3.20
C PHE A 127 -11.42 9.38 2.51
N SER A 128 -10.45 8.76 1.84
CA SER A 128 -9.50 9.48 1.00
C SER A 128 -10.20 10.07 -0.24
N LYS A 129 -9.50 10.96 -0.97
CA LYS A 129 -10.11 11.67 -2.11
C LYS A 129 -10.22 10.83 -3.39
N ARG A 130 -9.61 9.63 -3.44
CA ARG A 130 -9.39 8.83 -4.65
C ARG A 130 -9.40 7.33 -4.34
N ASN A 131 -9.57 6.51 -5.37
CA ASN A 131 -9.47 5.06 -5.28
C ASN A 131 -8.04 4.62 -4.92
N THR A 132 -7.91 3.57 -4.11
CA THR A 132 -6.64 3.02 -3.64
C THR A 132 -5.99 2.16 -4.73
N ARG A 133 -4.83 2.59 -5.22
CA ARG A 133 -4.08 1.85 -6.25
C ARG A 133 -3.36 0.64 -5.67
N THR A 134 -3.15 -0.37 -6.51
CA THR A 134 -2.21 -1.45 -6.23
C THR A 134 -0.79 -0.92 -6.01
N LEU A 135 -0.06 -1.57 -5.09
CA LEU A 135 1.38 -1.39 -4.89
C LEU A 135 2.24 -2.37 -5.72
N LEU A 136 1.61 -3.29 -6.48
CA LEU A 136 2.35 -4.28 -7.26
C LEU A 136 3.18 -3.62 -8.36
N GLY A 137 4.50 -3.87 -8.33
CA GLY A 137 5.46 -3.30 -9.25
C GLY A 137 5.63 -1.79 -9.12
N VAL A 138 5.17 -1.16 -8.03
CA VAL A 138 5.11 0.31 -7.87
C VAL A 138 6.47 1.00 -8.03
N THR A 139 7.56 0.30 -7.69
CA THR A 139 8.96 0.72 -7.89
C THR A 139 9.32 1.02 -9.36
N HIS A 140 8.65 0.38 -10.32
CA HIS A 140 8.84 0.64 -11.75
C HIS A 140 8.11 1.90 -12.25
N SER A 141 7.58 2.73 -11.34
CA SER A 141 6.93 3.99 -11.69
C SER A 141 7.72 5.18 -11.16
N PRO A 142 8.11 6.15 -12.02
CA PRO A 142 8.74 7.39 -11.57
C PRO A 142 7.76 8.37 -10.90
N TRP A 143 6.46 8.05 -10.84
CA TRP A 143 5.43 8.97 -10.34
C TRP A 143 4.39 8.27 -9.48
N GLN A 144 4.26 8.69 -8.22
CA GLN A 144 3.30 8.13 -7.27
C GLN A 144 2.05 9.01 -7.07
N TYR A 145 0.95 8.37 -6.67
CA TYR A 145 -0.44 8.85 -6.81
C TYR A 145 -0.94 9.04 -8.25
N TRP A 146 -2.26 9.10 -8.39
CA TRP A 146 -2.97 9.34 -9.66
C TRP A 146 -2.59 10.66 -10.37
N ASP A 147 -2.05 11.65 -9.66
CA ASP A 147 -1.61 12.95 -10.18
C ASP A 147 -0.08 13.09 -10.26
N GLY A 148 0.68 12.08 -9.81
CA GLY A 148 2.13 12.14 -9.75
C GLY A 148 2.64 13.20 -8.77
N ARG A 149 1.90 13.53 -7.70
CA ARG A 149 2.31 14.53 -6.70
C ARG A 149 3.52 14.11 -5.83
N ARG A 150 4.09 12.93 -6.08
CA ARG A 150 5.37 12.45 -5.54
C ARG A 150 6.15 11.80 -6.67
N ASP A 151 7.45 11.96 -6.62
CA ASP A 151 8.46 11.50 -7.58
C ASP A 151 9.28 10.30 -7.06
N THR A 152 9.14 9.97 -5.77
CA THR A 152 9.76 8.77 -5.16
C THR A 152 8.74 7.99 -4.34
N LEU A 153 9.03 6.70 -4.13
CA LEU A 153 8.21 5.82 -3.30
C LEU A 153 8.30 6.22 -1.82
N TRP A 154 9.52 6.52 -1.35
CA TRP A 154 9.75 6.93 0.04
C TRP A 154 9.05 8.25 0.41
N ALA A 155 8.94 9.21 -0.51
CA ALA A 155 8.19 10.44 -0.30
C ALA A 155 6.67 10.20 -0.30
N GLN A 156 6.20 9.17 -1.02
CA GLN A 156 4.79 8.81 -1.02
C GLN A 156 4.34 8.18 0.30
N ALA A 157 5.13 7.27 0.87
CA ALA A 157 4.85 6.61 2.15
C ALA A 157 4.64 7.59 3.31
N LEU A 158 5.24 8.78 3.26
CA LEU A 158 5.10 9.81 4.31
C LEU A 158 3.72 10.48 4.35
N THR A 159 2.99 10.52 3.24
CA THR A 159 1.80 11.38 3.11
C THR A 159 0.54 10.79 3.77
N PRO A 160 0.24 9.48 3.68
CA PRO A 160 -0.88 8.85 4.39
C PRO A 160 -0.80 9.02 5.90
N ILE A 161 0.44 9.03 6.44
CA ILE A 161 0.73 9.18 7.87
C ILE A 161 0.07 10.46 8.42
N GLU A 162 0.23 11.59 7.72
CA GLU A 162 -0.26 12.91 8.17
C GLU A 162 -1.62 13.33 7.58
N ASP A 163 -2.23 12.59 6.64
CA ASP A 163 -3.59 12.94 6.17
C ASP A 163 -4.64 12.48 7.19
N HIS A 164 -5.40 13.45 7.71
CA HIS A 164 -6.53 13.26 8.63
C HIS A 164 -7.60 12.24 8.23
N ASN A 165 -7.73 11.87 6.95
CA ASN A 165 -8.66 10.81 6.51
C ASN A 165 -7.98 9.44 6.39
N GLU A 166 -6.66 9.38 6.44
CA GLU A 166 -5.87 8.17 6.25
C GLU A 166 -5.38 7.67 7.62
N HIS A 167 -4.13 7.96 8.03
CA HIS A 167 -3.63 7.64 9.38
C HIS A 167 -3.83 8.79 10.38
N GLY A 168 -3.82 10.05 9.92
CA GLY A 168 -4.10 11.25 10.73
C GLY A 168 -3.17 11.55 11.91
N ILE A 169 -1.98 10.95 11.97
CA ILE A 169 -1.04 11.15 13.08
C ILE A 169 -0.07 12.30 12.76
N SER A 170 0.39 13.04 13.78
CA SER A 170 1.35 14.14 13.57
C SER A 170 2.74 13.62 13.17
N ARG A 171 3.53 14.42 12.44
CA ARG A 171 4.93 14.09 12.11
C ARG A 171 5.79 13.88 13.35
N THR A 172 5.61 14.73 14.36
CA THR A 172 6.38 14.66 15.60
C THR A 172 5.90 13.48 16.43
N GLU A 173 4.58 13.21 16.45
CA GLU A 173 4.00 12.03 17.09
C GLU A 173 4.55 10.72 16.48
N MET A 174 4.54 10.58 15.15
CA MET A 174 5.14 9.44 14.44
C MET A 174 6.57 9.16 14.89
N VAL A 175 7.41 10.20 14.91
CA VAL A 175 8.83 10.09 15.26
C VAL A 175 9.02 9.80 16.75
N THR A 176 8.25 10.43 17.65
CA THR A 176 8.29 10.14 19.09
C THR A 176 7.82 8.72 19.42
N ALA A 177 6.76 8.23 18.77
CA ALA A 177 6.22 6.89 18.97
C ALA A 177 7.20 5.82 18.45
N PHE A 178 7.81 6.04 17.28
CA PHE A 178 8.88 5.20 16.77
C PHE A 178 10.09 5.17 17.73
N ALA A 179 10.45 6.33 18.29
CA ALA A 179 11.59 6.45 19.22
C ALA A 179 11.35 5.81 20.59
N ALA A 180 10.11 5.80 21.09
CA ALA A 180 9.79 5.17 22.37
C ALA A 180 10.13 3.66 22.37
N GLU A 181 9.93 2.98 21.23
CA GLU A 181 10.01 1.53 21.13
C GLU A 181 11.44 0.97 21.12
N PRO A 182 11.78 0.04 22.04
CA PRO A 182 13.10 -0.60 22.05
C PRO A 182 13.44 -1.31 20.73
N GLN A 183 12.47 -2.03 20.16
CA GLN A 183 12.66 -2.80 18.92
C GLN A 183 13.02 -1.92 17.71
N TYR A 184 12.37 -0.75 17.60
CA TYR A 184 12.63 0.20 16.53
C TYR A 184 13.93 0.97 16.73
N ARG A 185 14.29 1.33 17.97
CA ARG A 185 15.61 1.88 18.28
C ARG A 185 16.75 0.90 17.95
N SER A 186 16.57 -0.39 18.24
CA SER A 186 17.53 -1.42 17.85
C SER A 186 17.66 -1.56 16.33
N ALA A 187 16.54 -1.70 15.61
CA ALA A 187 16.55 -1.81 14.14
C ALA A 187 17.15 -0.55 13.47
N TRP A 188 16.81 0.65 13.96
CA TRP A 188 17.40 1.90 13.50
C TRP A 188 18.93 1.91 13.67
N GLN A 189 19.43 1.53 14.85
CA GLN A 189 20.86 1.51 15.13
C GLN A 189 21.62 0.49 14.25
N GLU A 190 20.97 -0.62 13.87
CA GLU A 190 21.52 -1.62 12.96
C GLU A 190 21.59 -1.12 11.51
N ILE A 191 20.52 -0.49 11.01
CA ILE A 191 20.40 -0.02 9.61
C ILE A 191 21.16 1.30 9.38
N VAL A 192 20.98 2.27 10.28
CA VAL A 192 21.50 3.65 10.11
C VAL A 192 22.91 3.81 10.73
N GLY A 193 23.38 2.81 11.48
CA GLY A 193 24.72 2.81 12.10
C GLY A 193 24.94 3.87 13.19
N SER A 194 23.92 4.67 13.53
CA SER A 194 23.97 5.73 14.53
C SER A 194 22.73 5.70 15.41
N PRO A 195 22.83 6.15 16.68
CA PRO A 195 21.68 6.12 17.59
C PRO A 195 20.60 7.08 17.10
N LEU A 196 19.34 6.68 17.29
CA LEU A 196 18.20 7.53 17.05
C LEU A 196 18.29 8.78 17.97
N PRO A 197 17.96 9.99 17.49
CA PRO A 197 17.90 11.17 18.35
C PRO A 197 16.89 10.98 19.50
N GLU A 198 17.14 11.65 20.62
CA GLU A 198 16.20 11.69 21.75
C GLU A 198 15.05 12.66 21.46
N PHE A 199 13.82 12.16 21.60
CA PHE A 199 12.58 12.89 21.33
C PHE A 199 11.63 12.95 22.55
N ALA A 200 12.05 12.46 23.73
CA ALA A 200 11.17 12.38 24.91
C ALA A 200 10.75 13.74 25.53
N ASP A 201 11.45 14.84 25.23
CA ASP A 201 11.08 16.17 25.73
C ASP A 201 9.97 16.81 24.89
N VAL A 202 8.73 16.66 25.37
CA VAL A 202 7.52 17.23 24.74
C VAL A 202 7.51 18.76 24.63
N ASN A 203 8.36 19.49 25.37
CA ASN A 203 8.46 20.95 25.21
C ASN A 203 9.32 21.33 24.00
N ARG A 204 10.28 20.48 23.64
CA ARG A 204 11.15 20.60 22.46
C ARG A 204 10.52 19.93 21.23
N PHE A 205 9.77 18.86 21.44
CA PHE A 205 9.08 18.07 20.42
C PHE A 205 7.59 17.88 20.80
N PRO A 206 6.75 18.92 20.64
CA PRO A 206 5.32 18.80 20.95
C PRO A 206 4.68 17.72 20.09
N VAL A 207 3.94 16.80 20.70
CA VAL A 207 3.42 15.61 20.03
C VAL A 207 2.49 16.01 18.88
N GLU A 208 1.70 17.07 19.03
CA GLU A 208 0.80 17.61 18.00
C GLU A 208 1.50 18.32 16.83
N ALA A 209 2.81 18.53 16.87
CA ALA A 209 3.51 19.38 15.91
C ALA A 209 3.68 18.73 14.52
N SER A 210 3.05 19.34 13.52
CA SER A 210 3.18 19.01 12.09
C SER A 210 3.15 20.29 11.25
N PRO A 211 3.85 20.37 10.10
CA PRO A 211 3.66 21.47 9.13
C PRO A 211 2.35 21.37 8.35
N LEU A 212 1.58 20.29 8.53
CA LEU A 212 0.31 20.00 7.91
C LEU A 212 -0.82 20.00 8.97
N GLY A 213 -2.07 20.04 8.52
CA GLY A 213 -3.23 19.97 9.41
C GLY A 213 -3.73 21.32 9.92
N VAL A 214 -4.25 21.33 11.16
CA VAL A 214 -4.91 22.51 11.77
C VAL A 214 -3.92 23.57 12.24
N ALA A 215 -4.39 24.80 12.41
CA ALA A 215 -3.54 25.96 12.73
C ALA A 215 -2.67 25.76 13.99
N ASP A 216 -3.18 25.06 15.01
CA ASP A 216 -2.45 24.83 16.26
C ASP A 216 -1.27 23.85 16.10
N ALA A 217 -1.43 22.82 15.25
CA ALA A 217 -0.36 21.87 14.92
C ALA A 217 0.78 22.56 14.15
N ALA A 218 0.42 23.38 13.16
CA ALA A 218 1.37 24.22 12.42
C ALA A 218 2.05 25.26 13.32
N ALA A 219 1.32 25.86 14.26
CA ALA A 219 1.90 26.76 15.25
C ALA A 219 2.86 26.05 16.22
N ALA A 220 2.56 24.80 16.62
CA ALA A 220 3.46 23.97 17.43
C ALA A 220 4.75 23.63 16.67
N TRP A 221 4.62 23.26 15.39
CA TRP A 221 5.73 23.00 14.49
C TRP A 221 6.65 24.22 14.31
N GLU A 222 6.09 25.41 14.09
CA GLU A 222 6.90 26.63 13.92
C GLU A 222 7.56 27.13 15.23
N ARG A 223 7.02 26.78 16.41
CA ARG A 223 7.65 27.06 17.72
C ARG A 223 8.94 26.26 17.97
N MET A 224 9.11 25.08 17.35
CA MET A 224 10.34 24.30 17.45
C MET A 224 11.54 25.07 16.86
N THR A 225 12.78 24.67 17.15
CA THR A 225 13.92 25.25 16.42
C THR A 225 14.00 24.68 15.00
N ALA A 226 14.61 25.42 14.07
CA ALA A 226 14.85 24.91 12.71
C ALA A 226 15.71 23.63 12.70
N PHE A 227 16.59 23.46 13.69
CA PHE A 227 17.37 22.24 13.90
C PHE A 227 16.48 21.07 14.33
N ASP A 228 15.58 21.27 15.30
CA ASP A 228 14.66 20.23 15.78
C ASP A 228 13.70 19.78 14.68
N ARG A 229 13.12 20.73 13.92
CA ARG A 229 12.32 20.44 12.72
C ARG A 229 13.10 19.59 11.70
N GLN A 230 14.38 19.90 11.49
CA GLN A 230 15.23 19.12 10.57
C GLN A 230 15.56 17.73 11.13
N GLN A 231 15.74 17.56 12.44
CA GLN A 231 15.91 16.25 13.08
C GLN A 231 14.66 15.38 12.90
N VAL A 232 13.47 15.91 13.19
CA VAL A 232 12.19 15.21 12.98
C VAL A 232 12.01 14.85 11.50
N ASN A 233 12.19 15.80 10.58
CA ASN A 233 12.08 15.54 9.13
C ASN A 233 13.07 14.48 8.62
N ARG A 234 14.30 14.43 9.17
CA ARG A 234 15.30 13.42 8.78
C ARG A 234 14.89 12.02 9.21
N VAL A 235 14.45 11.85 10.45
CA VAL A 235 13.94 10.55 10.92
C VAL A 235 12.70 10.16 10.13
N PHE A 236 11.74 11.08 9.96
CA PHE A 236 10.53 10.84 9.20
C PHE A 236 10.82 10.37 7.76
N ALA A 237 11.73 11.04 7.04
CA ALA A 237 12.16 10.61 5.71
C ALA A 237 12.81 9.21 5.68
N HIS A 238 13.58 8.83 6.71
CA HIS A 238 14.12 7.48 6.83
C HIS A 238 13.01 6.43 7.04
N LEU A 239 11.95 6.75 7.80
CA LEU A 239 10.79 5.85 7.95
C LEU A 239 10.10 5.59 6.61
N GLY A 240 9.89 6.64 5.80
CA GLY A 240 9.39 6.50 4.43
C GLY A 240 10.31 5.65 3.54
N LYS A 241 11.63 5.78 3.70
CA LYS A 241 12.63 4.97 2.96
C LYS A 241 12.62 3.50 3.34
N PHE A 242 12.41 3.18 4.63
CA PHE A 242 12.26 1.78 5.06
C PHE A 242 10.98 1.17 4.50
N ILE A 243 9.85 1.87 4.59
CA ILE A 243 8.58 1.44 3.98
C ILE A 243 8.75 1.21 2.47
N ALA A 244 9.39 2.15 1.76
CA ALA A 244 9.65 2.03 0.33
C ALA A 244 10.57 0.84 -0.04
N ALA A 245 11.56 0.50 0.79
CA ALA A 245 12.40 -0.68 0.57
C ALA A 245 11.58 -1.98 0.63
N TYR A 246 10.59 -2.06 1.53
CA TYR A 246 9.61 -3.16 1.54
C TYR A 246 8.66 -3.10 0.33
N GLU A 247 8.13 -1.93 -0.02
CA GLU A 247 7.24 -1.78 -1.19
C GLU A 247 7.95 -2.12 -2.52
N ALA A 248 9.28 -1.96 -2.59
CA ALA A 248 10.09 -2.32 -3.75
C ALA A 248 10.12 -3.84 -4.05
N ILE A 249 9.93 -4.71 -3.05
CA ILE A 249 9.86 -6.17 -3.26
C ILE A 249 8.46 -6.67 -3.64
N LEU A 250 7.44 -5.79 -3.69
CA LEU A 250 6.06 -6.16 -4.01
C LEU A 250 5.87 -6.34 -5.52
N LEU A 251 6.43 -7.40 -6.10
CA LEU A 251 6.46 -7.62 -7.55
C LEU A 251 5.28 -8.47 -8.07
N PRO A 252 4.71 -8.16 -9.24
CA PRO A 252 3.71 -8.99 -9.88
C PRO A 252 4.32 -10.32 -10.33
N GLY A 253 3.55 -11.39 -10.17
CA GLY A 253 3.91 -12.74 -10.61
C GLY A 253 3.16 -13.18 -11.88
N PRO A 254 3.48 -14.37 -12.41
CA PRO A 254 2.89 -14.89 -13.64
C PRO A 254 1.36 -14.99 -13.59
N ASP A 255 0.73 -14.59 -14.68
CA ASP A 255 -0.72 -14.65 -14.90
C ASP A 255 -1.05 -15.47 -16.19
N PRO A 256 -2.32 -15.68 -16.55
CA PRO A 256 -2.70 -16.37 -17.79
C PRO A 256 -2.16 -15.72 -19.07
N LEU A 257 -1.98 -14.40 -19.10
CA LEU A 257 -1.35 -13.71 -20.22
C LEU A 257 0.12 -14.13 -20.34
N GLU A 258 0.90 -14.12 -19.25
CA GLU A 258 2.31 -14.52 -19.25
C GLU A 258 2.49 -15.96 -19.77
N ALA A 259 1.60 -16.87 -19.37
CA ALA A 259 1.60 -18.24 -19.89
C ALA A 259 1.33 -18.30 -21.41
N TYR A 260 0.48 -17.43 -21.94
CA TYR A 260 0.21 -17.34 -23.39
C TYR A 260 1.39 -16.71 -24.15
N LEU A 261 1.95 -15.61 -23.65
CA LEU A 261 3.08 -14.90 -24.27
C LEU A 261 4.31 -15.82 -24.41
N LYS A 262 4.57 -16.65 -23.39
CA LYS A 262 5.63 -17.67 -23.43
C LYS A 262 5.45 -18.69 -24.57
N ASN A 263 4.21 -19.09 -24.86
CA ASN A 263 3.90 -20.00 -25.97
C ASN A 263 4.06 -19.30 -27.34
N VAL A 264 3.55 -18.06 -27.48
CA VAL A 264 3.72 -17.25 -28.70
C VAL A 264 5.20 -17.01 -29.03
N ALA A 265 6.04 -16.81 -28.01
CA ALA A 265 7.49 -16.69 -28.16
C ALA A 265 8.17 -18.00 -28.63
N GLN A 266 7.52 -19.15 -28.48
CA GLN A 266 7.94 -20.46 -28.99
C GLN A 266 7.29 -20.83 -30.33
N GLY A 267 6.56 -19.92 -30.96
CA GLY A 267 5.81 -20.17 -32.20
C GLY A 267 4.50 -20.94 -32.01
N GLN A 268 3.99 -21.03 -30.78
CA GLN A 268 2.77 -21.76 -30.42
C GLN A 268 1.64 -20.77 -30.12
N ASP A 269 0.85 -20.43 -31.14
CA ASP A 269 -0.18 -19.38 -31.03
C ASP A 269 -1.55 -19.89 -30.55
N GLU A 270 -1.69 -21.22 -30.44
CA GLU A 270 -2.92 -21.92 -30.11
C GLU A 270 -3.49 -21.55 -28.73
N PRO A 271 -4.83 -21.52 -28.55
CA PRO A 271 -5.47 -21.29 -27.27
C PRO A 271 -4.98 -22.23 -26.16
N ILE A 272 -4.43 -21.66 -25.10
CA ILE A 272 -4.25 -22.36 -23.83
C ILE A 272 -5.54 -22.28 -23.00
N ALA A 273 -5.80 -23.30 -22.18
CA ALA A 273 -7.08 -23.47 -21.47
C ALA A 273 -7.49 -22.29 -20.56
N LYS A 274 -6.54 -21.48 -20.08
CA LYS A 274 -6.78 -20.29 -19.24
C LYS A 274 -6.82 -18.95 -19.99
N PHE A 275 -6.52 -18.95 -21.29
CA PHE A 275 -6.56 -17.74 -22.13
C PHE A 275 -7.68 -17.85 -23.17
N GLY A 276 -7.78 -18.99 -23.87
CA GLY A 276 -8.93 -19.27 -24.75
C GLY A 276 -8.96 -18.41 -26.03
N ALA A 277 -9.88 -18.74 -26.94
CA ALA A 277 -9.93 -18.09 -28.25
C ALA A 277 -10.48 -16.65 -28.20
N GLU A 278 -11.40 -16.35 -27.29
CA GLU A 278 -11.99 -15.00 -27.18
C GLU A 278 -11.00 -13.98 -26.60
N ALA A 279 -10.17 -14.35 -25.61
CA ALA A 279 -9.10 -13.47 -25.13
C ALA A 279 -7.99 -13.26 -26.16
N ILE A 280 -7.67 -14.24 -27.01
CA ILE A 280 -6.74 -14.03 -28.15
C ILE A 280 -7.32 -12.99 -29.12
N ALA A 281 -8.61 -13.07 -29.42
CA ALA A 281 -9.28 -12.05 -30.22
C ALA A 281 -9.32 -10.68 -29.51
N GLY A 282 -9.47 -10.65 -28.18
CA GLY A 282 -9.38 -9.43 -27.36
C GLY A 282 -7.99 -8.82 -27.35
N LEU A 283 -6.95 -9.62 -27.20
CA LEU A 283 -5.55 -9.20 -27.27
C LEU A 283 -5.23 -8.62 -28.65
N ARG A 284 -5.75 -9.21 -29.73
CA ARG A 284 -5.66 -8.66 -31.11
C ARG A 284 -6.32 -7.28 -31.25
N LEU A 285 -7.41 -7.03 -30.53
CA LEU A 285 -8.02 -5.70 -30.46
C LEU A 285 -7.13 -4.75 -29.64
N PHE A 286 -6.70 -5.17 -28.45
CA PHE A 286 -5.91 -4.40 -27.50
C PHE A 286 -4.59 -3.86 -28.09
N VAL A 287 -3.85 -4.71 -28.82
CA VAL A 287 -2.59 -4.33 -29.50
C VAL A 287 -2.80 -3.72 -30.90
N GLY A 288 -4.06 -3.66 -31.36
CA GLY A 288 -4.44 -3.27 -32.72
C GLY A 288 -5.58 -2.25 -32.73
N LYS A 289 -6.74 -2.63 -33.25
CA LYS A 289 -7.89 -1.73 -33.50
C LYS A 289 -8.30 -0.87 -32.29
N ALA A 290 -8.28 -1.43 -31.08
CA ALA A 290 -8.70 -0.74 -29.87
C ALA A 290 -7.62 0.20 -29.29
N ARG A 291 -6.38 0.13 -29.80
CA ARG A 291 -5.26 1.05 -29.49
C ARG A 291 -4.90 1.16 -28.00
N CYS A 292 -5.40 0.26 -27.15
CA CYS A 292 -5.19 0.27 -25.71
C CYS A 292 -3.69 0.27 -25.35
N ILE A 293 -2.88 -0.43 -26.14
CA ILE A 293 -1.43 -0.51 -26.00
C ILE A 293 -0.72 0.86 -26.09
N GLU A 294 -1.31 1.91 -26.67
CA GLU A 294 -0.68 3.23 -26.73
C GLU A 294 -0.43 3.82 -25.33
N CYS A 295 -1.30 3.49 -24.37
CA CYS A 295 -1.12 3.83 -22.95
C CYS A 295 -0.72 2.60 -22.11
N HIS A 296 -1.32 1.44 -22.38
CA HIS A 296 -1.14 0.21 -21.61
C HIS A 296 -0.14 -0.75 -22.27
N ASN A 297 1.13 -0.34 -22.30
CA ASN A 297 2.24 -1.10 -22.89
C ASN A 297 3.23 -1.63 -21.83
N GLY A 298 4.21 -2.39 -22.33
CA GLY A 298 5.28 -2.96 -21.53
C GLY A 298 4.82 -4.08 -20.59
N PRO A 299 5.74 -4.62 -19.77
CA PRO A 299 5.46 -5.76 -18.89
C PRO A 299 4.35 -5.49 -17.87
N LEU A 300 4.20 -4.25 -17.43
CA LEU A 300 3.18 -3.83 -16.45
C LEU A 300 1.90 -3.30 -17.09
N LEU A 301 1.74 -3.31 -18.42
CA LEU A 301 0.56 -2.79 -19.12
C LEU A 301 0.25 -1.33 -18.70
N THR A 302 1.29 -0.50 -18.60
CA THR A 302 1.23 0.94 -18.35
C THR A 302 2.51 1.63 -18.79
N ASN A 303 2.36 2.77 -19.46
CA ASN A 303 3.44 3.70 -19.79
C ASN A 303 3.84 4.62 -18.62
N ASN A 304 3.12 4.59 -17.49
CA ASN A 304 3.24 5.52 -16.35
C ASN A 304 3.04 7.01 -16.68
N GLU A 305 2.63 7.36 -17.90
CA GLU A 305 2.35 8.74 -18.32
C GLU A 305 0.97 9.20 -17.82
N PHE A 306 0.67 10.48 -18.05
CA PHE A 306 -0.56 11.14 -17.60
C PHE A 306 -1.45 11.46 -18.78
N HIS A 307 -2.65 10.88 -18.80
CA HIS A 307 -3.64 11.10 -19.85
C HIS A 307 -4.99 11.53 -19.26
N ASN A 308 -5.68 12.42 -19.96
CA ASN A 308 -7.07 12.75 -19.65
C ASN A 308 -7.98 11.96 -20.61
N THR A 309 -8.77 11.03 -20.04
CA THR A 309 -9.68 10.15 -20.82
C THR A 309 -11.15 10.56 -20.71
N GLY A 310 -11.45 11.72 -20.11
CA GLY A 310 -12.82 12.23 -20.00
C GLY A 310 -13.70 11.58 -18.92
N VAL A 311 -13.13 10.82 -17.97
CA VAL A 311 -13.92 10.18 -16.88
C VAL A 311 -14.69 11.24 -16.07
N LEU A 312 -16.02 11.13 -16.07
CA LEU A 312 -16.90 12.04 -15.35
C LEU A 312 -16.72 11.90 -13.83
N SER A 313 -16.74 13.02 -13.10
CA SER A 313 -16.76 13.00 -11.63
C SER A 313 -18.16 12.64 -11.11
N ALA A 314 -18.23 12.09 -9.90
CA ALA A 314 -19.49 11.74 -9.26
C ALA A 314 -20.40 12.98 -9.10
N PRO A 315 -21.75 12.84 -9.13
CA PRO A 315 -22.67 13.96 -8.98
C PRO A 315 -22.38 14.79 -7.72
N GLY A 316 -22.23 16.10 -7.89
CA GLY A 316 -21.90 17.04 -6.81
C GLY A 316 -20.41 17.24 -6.55
N GLU A 317 -19.51 16.45 -7.16
CA GLU A 317 -18.07 16.70 -7.10
C GLU A 317 -17.59 17.66 -8.19
N LEU A 318 -16.60 18.48 -7.85
CA LEU A 318 -15.84 19.24 -8.84
C LEU A 318 -14.94 18.28 -9.66
N PRO A 319 -14.78 18.51 -10.99
CA PRO A 319 -13.85 17.77 -11.81
C PRO A 319 -12.43 17.76 -11.24
N ASP A 320 -11.80 16.58 -11.21
CA ASP A 320 -10.43 16.45 -10.76
C ASP A 320 -9.49 17.21 -11.72
N ARG A 321 -8.56 17.98 -11.15
CA ARG A 321 -7.58 18.75 -11.93
C ARG A 321 -6.38 17.88 -12.32
N GLY A 322 -6.15 16.77 -11.64
CA GLY A 322 -5.14 15.77 -11.99
C GLY A 322 -3.71 16.32 -11.98
N ARG A 323 -2.93 15.94 -13.01
CA ARG A 323 -1.49 16.18 -13.13
C ARG A 323 -1.08 17.65 -13.04
N VAL A 324 -1.92 18.59 -13.51
CA VAL A 324 -1.59 20.03 -13.43
C VAL A 324 -1.38 20.50 -11.98
N ASP A 325 -2.15 19.96 -11.03
CA ASP A 325 -2.00 20.27 -9.61
C ASP A 325 -0.90 19.39 -8.98
N GLY A 326 -0.79 18.12 -9.41
CA GLY A 326 0.29 17.22 -8.96
C GLY A 326 1.70 17.74 -9.25
N VAL A 327 1.93 18.34 -10.43
CA VAL A 327 3.19 19.00 -10.82
C VAL A 327 3.56 20.17 -9.90
N ARG A 328 2.56 20.90 -9.39
CA ARG A 328 2.76 21.99 -8.43
C ARG A 328 3.07 21.44 -7.03
N LEU A 329 2.37 20.38 -6.63
CA LEU A 329 2.53 19.75 -5.32
C LEU A 329 3.91 19.10 -5.15
N VAL A 330 4.36 18.28 -6.12
CA VAL A 330 5.68 17.63 -6.05
C VAL A 330 6.84 18.63 -6.05
N ALA A 331 6.69 19.75 -6.76
CA ALA A 331 7.68 20.81 -6.82
C ALA A 331 7.77 21.65 -5.54
N ALA A 332 6.72 21.65 -4.72
CA ALA A 332 6.66 22.34 -3.43
C ALA A 332 6.95 21.41 -2.24
N ASP A 333 7.16 20.11 -2.49
CA ASP A 333 7.34 19.12 -1.44
C ASP A 333 8.72 19.24 -0.77
N PRO A 334 8.82 19.33 0.56
CA PRO A 334 10.10 19.18 1.27
C PRO A 334 10.69 17.76 1.14
N PHE A 335 9.90 16.76 0.74
CA PHE A 335 10.31 15.39 0.48
C PHE A 335 10.08 15.05 -0.99
N ASN A 336 11.09 15.35 -1.81
CA ASN A 336 11.20 14.90 -3.19
C ASN A 336 12.66 14.53 -3.49
N CYS A 337 12.97 14.00 -4.67
CA CYS A 337 14.33 13.56 -4.96
C CYS A 337 15.36 14.71 -5.06
N LEU A 338 14.91 15.97 -5.21
CA LEU A 338 15.77 17.15 -5.18
C LEU A 338 16.00 17.71 -3.75
N SER A 339 15.37 17.11 -2.73
CA SER A 339 15.42 17.57 -1.36
C SER A 339 16.70 17.18 -0.62
N LEU A 340 16.93 17.79 0.55
CA LEU A 340 18.00 17.45 1.50
C LEU A 340 17.87 16.05 2.14
N PHE A 341 16.79 15.33 1.83
CA PHE A 341 16.51 13.99 2.36
C PHE A 341 16.68 12.90 1.30
N SER A 342 16.94 13.26 0.04
CA SER A 342 17.28 12.32 -1.04
C SER A 342 18.75 11.93 -0.99
N ASP A 343 19.07 10.68 -1.34
CA ASP A 343 20.47 10.19 -1.40
C ASP A 343 21.14 10.40 -2.78
N ASP A 344 20.34 10.65 -3.82
CA ASP A 344 20.78 11.13 -5.14
C ASP A 344 19.95 12.35 -5.56
N ASN A 345 20.49 13.21 -6.44
CA ASN A 345 19.77 14.39 -6.95
C ASN A 345 19.73 14.50 -8.48
N THR A 346 20.00 13.41 -9.20
CA THR A 346 20.01 13.37 -10.68
C THR A 346 18.62 13.73 -11.22
N CYS A 347 17.57 13.07 -10.71
CA CYS A 347 16.19 13.56 -10.76
C CYS A 347 15.66 14.01 -12.13
N ALA A 348 15.99 13.29 -13.20
CA ALA A 348 15.61 13.70 -14.56
C ALA A 348 14.09 13.94 -14.70
N GLU A 349 13.28 13.02 -14.19
CA GLU A 349 11.81 13.09 -14.19
C GLU A 349 11.29 14.37 -13.51
N LEU A 350 11.73 14.67 -12.29
CA LEU A 350 11.30 15.88 -11.58
C LEU A 350 11.82 17.16 -12.26
N ARG A 351 13.07 17.17 -12.75
CA ARG A 351 13.70 18.34 -13.40
C ARG A 351 13.02 18.69 -14.73
N TYR A 352 12.69 17.69 -15.54
CA TYR A 352 12.15 17.86 -16.90
C TYR A 352 10.65 17.54 -17.02
N ARG A 353 9.94 17.44 -15.90
CA ARG A 353 8.50 17.14 -15.83
C ARG A 353 7.67 18.01 -16.78
N ARG A 354 6.79 17.38 -17.55
CA ARG A 354 5.81 18.07 -18.40
C ARG A 354 4.82 18.84 -17.53
N SER A 355 4.43 20.03 -17.99
CA SER A 355 3.45 20.89 -17.33
C SER A 355 2.73 21.76 -18.36
N GLY A 356 1.53 22.25 -18.03
CA GLY A 356 0.75 23.13 -18.89
C GLY A 356 -0.70 22.70 -19.05
N VAL A 357 -1.42 23.33 -19.98
CA VAL A 357 -2.86 23.12 -20.19
C VAL A 357 -3.24 21.69 -20.59
N THR A 358 -2.32 20.96 -21.22
CA THR A 358 -2.50 19.54 -21.60
C THR A 358 -2.52 18.60 -20.40
N THR A 359 -2.04 19.03 -19.23
CA THR A 359 -2.03 18.21 -17.99
C THR A 359 -3.29 18.40 -17.13
N ILE A 360 -4.26 19.21 -17.57
CA ILE A 360 -5.52 19.46 -16.86
C ILE A 360 -6.43 18.24 -16.99
N GLY A 361 -6.86 17.69 -15.86
CA GLY A 361 -7.68 16.47 -15.78
C GLY A 361 -6.94 15.18 -16.09
N ALA A 362 -5.64 15.25 -16.43
CA ALA A 362 -4.85 14.08 -16.76
C ALA A 362 -4.48 13.29 -15.51
N THR A 363 -4.63 11.96 -15.55
CA THR A 363 -4.28 11.05 -14.46
C THR A 363 -3.32 9.96 -14.94
N ARG A 364 -2.50 9.42 -14.04
CA ARG A 364 -1.48 8.42 -14.37
C ARG A 364 -2.15 7.15 -14.89
N THR A 365 -1.69 6.62 -16.02
CA THR A 365 -2.11 5.31 -16.53
C THR A 365 -1.91 4.23 -15.44
N PRO A 366 -2.96 3.54 -14.97
CA PRO A 366 -2.81 2.43 -14.04
C PRO A 366 -2.24 1.20 -14.77
N THR A 367 -1.57 0.31 -14.04
CA THR A 367 -1.30 -1.04 -14.54
C THR A 367 -2.62 -1.79 -14.74
N LEU A 368 -2.69 -2.63 -15.76
CA LEU A 368 -3.82 -3.58 -15.94
C LEU A 368 -3.51 -4.98 -15.38
N ARG A 369 -2.32 -5.23 -14.84
CA ARG A 369 -2.01 -6.49 -14.14
C ARG A 369 -2.89 -6.59 -12.89
N GLY A 370 -3.66 -7.67 -12.76
CA GLY A 370 -4.58 -7.85 -11.65
C GLY A 370 -5.89 -7.05 -11.72
N VAL A 371 -6.22 -6.41 -12.84
CA VAL A 371 -7.41 -5.52 -12.97
C VAL A 371 -8.74 -6.21 -12.62
N THR A 372 -8.80 -7.55 -12.67
CA THR A 372 -9.98 -8.33 -12.27
C THR A 372 -10.28 -8.30 -10.77
N VAL A 373 -9.34 -7.91 -9.91
CA VAL A 373 -9.50 -7.88 -8.44
C VAL A 373 -9.37 -6.48 -7.83
N THR A 374 -9.24 -5.43 -8.66
CA THR A 374 -9.06 -4.03 -8.24
C THR A 374 -10.23 -3.13 -8.63
N ALA A 375 -11.45 -3.70 -8.75
CA ALA A 375 -12.67 -2.91 -8.89
C ALA A 375 -13.02 -2.20 -7.56
N PRO A 376 -13.68 -1.04 -7.57
CA PRO A 376 -14.11 -0.26 -8.74
C PRO A 376 -12.96 0.52 -9.39
N TYR A 377 -13.19 0.95 -10.63
CA TYR A 377 -12.18 1.48 -11.55
C TYR A 377 -12.15 3.01 -11.62
N MET A 378 -11.07 3.52 -12.23
CA MET A 378 -10.73 4.94 -12.37
C MET A 378 -10.32 5.63 -11.07
N HIS A 379 -9.75 6.83 -11.21
CA HIS A 379 -9.06 7.55 -10.13
C HIS A 379 -9.92 7.88 -8.89
N LYS A 380 -11.26 7.82 -8.97
CA LYS A 380 -12.19 7.95 -7.84
C LYS A 380 -13.19 6.79 -7.74
N GLY A 381 -12.90 5.63 -8.35
CA GLY A 381 -13.80 4.47 -8.30
C GLY A 381 -15.14 4.71 -9.01
N GLN A 382 -15.12 5.48 -10.10
CA GLN A 382 -16.32 5.99 -10.79
C GLN A 382 -17.04 4.94 -11.64
N ILE A 383 -16.38 3.84 -11.98
CA ILE A 383 -16.88 2.82 -12.90
C ILE A 383 -16.80 1.46 -12.20
N ALA A 384 -17.87 0.67 -12.18
CA ALA A 384 -17.96 -0.54 -11.36
C ALA A 384 -17.41 -1.79 -12.06
N THR A 385 -17.54 -1.88 -13.38
CA THR A 385 -17.25 -3.10 -14.15
C THR A 385 -16.30 -2.86 -15.34
N LEU A 386 -15.57 -3.90 -15.76
CA LEU A 386 -14.74 -3.85 -16.97
C LEU A 386 -15.56 -3.56 -18.23
N ALA A 387 -16.82 -3.98 -18.28
CA ALA A 387 -17.73 -3.69 -19.39
C ALA A 387 -17.98 -2.18 -19.52
N GLU A 388 -18.35 -1.51 -18.42
CA GLU A 388 -18.54 -0.05 -18.40
C GLU A 388 -17.23 0.72 -18.69
N VAL A 389 -16.06 0.17 -18.32
CA VAL A 389 -14.75 0.73 -18.71
C VAL A 389 -14.55 0.64 -20.22
N VAL A 390 -14.84 -0.50 -20.84
CA VAL A 390 -14.76 -0.68 -22.29
C VAL A 390 -15.73 0.24 -23.02
N ASP A 391 -16.97 0.37 -22.54
CA ASP A 391 -17.96 1.29 -23.09
C ASP A 391 -17.50 2.76 -22.99
N HIS A 392 -16.93 3.18 -21.86
CA HIS A 392 -16.37 4.53 -21.68
C HIS A 392 -15.32 4.87 -22.76
N TYR A 393 -14.42 3.93 -23.08
CA TYR A 393 -13.44 4.13 -24.15
C TYR A 393 -14.04 4.00 -25.55
N ASP A 394 -15.04 3.13 -25.77
CA ASP A 394 -15.69 2.99 -27.08
C ASP A 394 -16.43 4.27 -27.50
N PHE A 395 -17.06 4.97 -26.54
CA PHE A 395 -17.70 6.27 -26.75
C PHE A 395 -16.72 7.45 -26.72
N ALA A 396 -15.75 7.47 -25.80
CA ALA A 396 -14.75 8.52 -25.62
C ALA A 396 -15.32 9.97 -25.65
N GLU A 397 -16.28 10.26 -24.76
CA GLU A 397 -16.95 11.57 -24.65
C GLU A 397 -15.99 12.73 -24.31
N GLU A 398 -16.38 13.98 -24.58
CA GLU A 398 -15.55 15.15 -24.26
C GLU A 398 -15.33 15.32 -22.75
N ALA A 399 -14.11 15.67 -22.35
CA ALA A 399 -13.77 15.88 -20.96
C ALA A 399 -14.35 17.19 -20.41
N LEU A 400 -14.97 17.15 -19.22
CA LEU A 400 -15.49 18.35 -18.51
C LEU A 400 -14.41 19.42 -18.24
N VAL A 401 -13.15 19.00 -18.10
CA VAL A 401 -11.98 19.87 -17.94
C VAL A 401 -10.81 19.29 -18.74
N GLY A 402 -9.99 20.14 -19.34
CA GLY A 402 -8.87 19.71 -20.18
C GLY A 402 -9.31 19.27 -21.58
N HIS A 403 -8.73 18.18 -22.08
CA HIS A 403 -9.02 17.61 -23.40
C HIS A 403 -9.04 16.08 -23.28
N ASN A 404 -10.04 15.40 -23.86
CA ASN A 404 -10.00 13.94 -23.93
C ASN A 404 -9.05 13.47 -25.04
N GLU A 405 -7.98 12.81 -24.64
CA GLU A 405 -6.98 12.22 -25.54
C GLU A 405 -7.50 10.95 -26.22
N ALA A 406 -8.38 10.19 -25.57
CA ALA A 406 -9.02 9.00 -26.13
C ALA A 406 -9.84 9.34 -27.39
N LYS A 407 -10.08 8.32 -28.22
CA LYS A 407 -10.86 8.43 -29.47
C LYS A 407 -11.82 7.24 -29.54
N PRO A 408 -13.05 7.41 -30.07
CA PRO A 408 -14.05 6.35 -30.11
C PRO A 408 -13.53 5.11 -30.85
N LEU A 409 -13.57 3.94 -30.20
CA LEU A 409 -12.97 2.69 -30.72
C LEU A 409 -13.82 2.03 -31.81
N ARG A 410 -15.13 2.30 -31.82
CA ARG A 410 -16.13 1.76 -32.76
C ARG A 410 -16.10 0.23 -32.77
N LEU A 411 -16.15 -0.37 -31.59
CA LEU A 411 -16.24 -1.81 -31.40
C LEU A 411 -17.64 -2.29 -31.74
N THR A 412 -17.72 -3.43 -32.43
CA THR A 412 -18.97 -4.19 -32.49
C THR A 412 -19.24 -4.85 -31.13
N PRO A 413 -20.50 -5.22 -30.81
CA PRO A 413 -20.80 -5.92 -29.56
C PRO A 413 -20.03 -7.23 -29.36
N ARG A 414 -19.54 -7.85 -30.45
CA ARG A 414 -18.66 -9.03 -30.38
C ARG A 414 -17.22 -8.66 -30.04
N GLU A 415 -16.69 -7.59 -30.63
CA GLU A 415 -15.34 -7.10 -30.31
C GLU A 415 -15.24 -6.60 -28.87
N SER A 416 -16.26 -5.88 -28.37
CA SER A 416 -16.32 -5.48 -26.94
C SER A 416 -16.23 -6.71 -26.02
N ARG A 417 -17.03 -7.76 -26.25
CA ARG A 417 -16.94 -9.02 -25.49
C ARG A 417 -15.57 -9.70 -25.57
N HIS A 418 -14.95 -9.75 -26.76
CA HIS A 418 -13.61 -10.30 -26.88
C HIS A 418 -12.58 -9.48 -26.07
N LEU A 419 -12.66 -8.15 -26.10
CA LEU A 419 -11.76 -7.27 -25.33
C LEU A 419 -11.96 -7.44 -23.81
N ILE A 420 -13.21 -7.53 -23.35
CA ILE A 420 -13.54 -7.85 -21.94
C ILE A 420 -12.95 -9.20 -21.56
N ALA A 421 -13.16 -10.25 -22.38
CA ALA A 421 -12.60 -11.58 -22.14
C ALA A 421 -11.06 -11.57 -22.07
N PHE A 422 -10.38 -10.66 -22.79
CA PHE A 422 -8.94 -10.44 -22.62
C PHE A 422 -8.61 -9.78 -21.27
N LEU A 423 -9.31 -8.70 -20.89
CA LEU A 423 -9.08 -8.04 -19.59
C LEU A 423 -9.35 -8.99 -18.42
N GLU A 424 -10.30 -9.92 -18.54
CA GLU A 424 -10.57 -10.99 -17.58
C GLU A 424 -9.42 -12.01 -17.42
N THR A 425 -8.49 -12.11 -18.40
CA THR A 425 -7.27 -12.91 -18.25
C THR A 425 -6.18 -12.21 -17.44
N LEU A 426 -6.29 -10.91 -17.20
CA LEU A 426 -5.32 -10.10 -16.46
C LEU A 426 -5.53 -10.25 -14.95
N THR A 427 -5.48 -11.49 -14.50
CA THR A 427 -5.65 -11.88 -13.09
C THR A 427 -4.41 -11.53 -12.27
N PHE A 428 -4.56 -11.60 -10.95
CA PHE A 428 -3.50 -11.34 -10.00
C PHE A 428 -2.60 -12.57 -9.78
N GLY A 429 -1.31 -12.42 -10.08
CA GLY A 429 -0.23 -13.27 -9.60
C GLY A 429 0.76 -12.46 -8.76
N MET A 430 1.41 -13.08 -7.78
CA MET A 430 2.49 -12.48 -6.98
C MET A 430 3.79 -13.26 -7.14
N ALA A 431 4.90 -12.55 -7.24
CA ALA A 431 6.25 -13.12 -7.16
C ALA A 431 6.90 -12.76 -5.81
N ILE A 432 6.14 -12.94 -4.73
CA ILE A 432 6.46 -12.49 -3.37
C ILE A 432 6.39 -13.70 -2.43
N ASP A 433 7.38 -13.85 -1.55
CA ASP A 433 7.33 -14.88 -0.48
C ASP A 433 6.16 -14.57 0.48
N PRO A 434 5.28 -15.54 0.79
CA PRO A 434 4.15 -15.35 1.71
C PRO A 434 4.49 -14.75 3.08
N ALA A 435 5.74 -14.89 3.56
CA ALA A 435 6.21 -14.26 4.79
C ALA A 435 6.17 -12.72 4.76
N TRP A 436 6.11 -12.11 3.57
CA TRP A 436 5.96 -10.66 3.36
C TRP A 436 4.51 -10.21 3.12
N LEU A 437 3.54 -11.13 3.16
CA LEU A 437 2.13 -10.86 2.87
C LEU A 437 1.25 -10.86 4.13
N ALA A 438 1.85 -11.03 5.30
CA ALA A 438 1.19 -11.12 6.59
C ALA A 438 1.98 -10.32 7.64
N PRO A 439 1.32 -9.74 8.66
CA PRO A 439 2.02 -9.02 9.72
C PRO A 439 3.13 -9.89 10.34
N PRO A 440 4.34 -9.34 10.59
CA PRO A 440 5.44 -10.10 11.20
C PRO A 440 5.04 -10.71 12.54
N GLU A 441 5.65 -11.81 12.97
CA GLU A 441 5.30 -12.42 14.27
C GLU A 441 5.60 -11.52 15.47
N SER A 442 6.64 -10.67 15.39
CA SER A 442 6.93 -9.59 16.34
C SER A 442 5.94 -8.42 16.28
N GLY A 443 5.13 -8.37 15.22
CA GLY A 443 3.99 -7.48 15.00
C GLY A 443 2.64 -8.21 15.07
N ARG A 444 2.57 -9.45 15.60
CA ARG A 444 1.30 -9.95 16.14
C ARG A 444 0.87 -8.93 17.17
N ASN A 445 -0.32 -8.40 16.94
CA ASN A 445 -0.88 -7.27 17.65
C ASN A 445 -0.62 -7.45 19.15
N ARG A 446 0.24 -6.61 19.76
CA ARG A 446 0.29 -6.56 21.23
C ARG A 446 -1.08 -6.04 21.60
N SER A 447 -1.98 -6.94 22.01
CA SER A 447 -3.34 -6.58 22.34
C SER A 447 -3.27 -5.39 23.28
N LEU A 448 -3.88 -4.28 22.85
CA LEU A 448 -3.92 -3.07 23.65
C LEU A 448 -4.67 -3.34 24.96
N ILE A 449 -5.47 -4.41 25.01
CA ILE A 449 -6.00 -4.99 26.23
C ILE A 449 -5.06 -6.08 26.77
N SER A 450 -4.70 -5.97 28.04
CA SER A 450 -3.93 -6.99 28.76
C SER A 450 -4.60 -7.39 30.06
N ALA A 451 -4.49 -8.67 30.42
CA ALA A 451 -4.90 -9.22 31.70
C ALA A 451 -3.66 -9.49 32.57
N ALA A 452 -3.73 -9.12 33.86
CA ALA A 452 -2.64 -9.29 34.81
C ALA A 452 -3.14 -9.87 36.14
N GLY A 453 -2.32 -10.75 36.74
CA GLY A 453 -2.55 -11.29 38.08
C GLY A 453 -3.85 -12.08 38.20
N ALA A 454 -4.16 -12.96 37.23
CA ALA A 454 -5.38 -13.74 37.25
C ALA A 454 -5.29 -14.94 38.21
N TRP A 455 -6.28 -15.09 39.09
CA TRP A 455 -6.32 -16.19 40.06
C TRP A 455 -7.76 -16.58 40.44
N ALA A 456 -7.91 -17.84 40.86
CA ALA A 456 -9.12 -18.41 41.43
C ALA A 456 -8.82 -19.02 42.80
N ARG A 457 -9.85 -19.27 43.61
CA ARG A 457 -9.72 -20.11 44.82
C ARG A 457 -9.91 -21.57 44.47
N ALA A 458 -9.11 -22.45 45.06
CA ALA A 458 -9.39 -23.87 45.12
C ALA A 458 -10.78 -24.10 45.73
N THR A 459 -11.53 -25.06 45.18
CA THR A 459 -12.92 -25.31 45.60
C THR A 459 -13.05 -26.64 46.34
N PRO A 460 -13.87 -26.73 47.40
CA PRO A 460 -14.17 -28.01 48.04
C PRO A 460 -14.78 -29.03 47.06
N PRO A 461 -14.55 -30.35 47.25
CA PRO A 461 -15.17 -31.39 46.44
C PRO A 461 -16.69 -31.25 46.38
N GLY A 462 -17.27 -31.31 45.17
CA GLY A 462 -18.71 -31.13 44.92
C GLY A 462 -19.17 -29.67 44.74
N SER A 463 -18.27 -28.69 44.80
CA SER A 463 -18.60 -27.30 44.45
C SER A 463 -18.88 -27.17 42.95
N THR A 464 -20.02 -26.60 42.58
CA THR A 464 -20.37 -26.35 41.16
C THR A 464 -19.87 -25.00 40.64
N ASN A 465 -19.32 -24.15 41.53
CA ASN A 465 -19.19 -22.72 41.34
C ASN A 465 -17.82 -22.22 41.85
N ALA A 466 -17.19 -21.28 41.12
CA ALA A 466 -15.98 -20.56 41.54
C ALA A 466 -16.00 -19.10 41.07
N ALA A 467 -15.07 -18.28 41.55
CA ALA A 467 -14.86 -16.92 41.07
C ALA A 467 -13.39 -16.70 40.69
N VAL A 468 -13.18 -15.96 39.60
CA VAL A 468 -11.87 -15.53 39.09
C VAL A 468 -11.73 -14.02 39.22
N TYR A 469 -10.53 -13.61 39.61
CA TYR A 469 -10.14 -12.22 39.87
C TYR A 469 -8.89 -11.90 39.06
N LEU A 470 -8.82 -10.70 38.48
CA LEU A 470 -7.71 -10.22 37.65
C LEU A 470 -7.77 -8.69 37.50
N THR A 471 -6.72 -8.07 36.97
CA THR A 471 -6.79 -6.69 36.45
C THR A 471 -6.77 -6.71 34.93
N LEU A 472 -7.74 -6.05 34.31
CA LEU A 472 -7.75 -5.73 32.88
C LEU A 472 -7.22 -4.31 32.67
N SER A 473 -6.34 -4.11 31.69
CA SER A 473 -5.78 -2.79 31.34
C SER A 473 -5.90 -2.53 29.85
N ASN A 474 -6.37 -1.34 29.48
CA ASN A 474 -6.52 -0.87 28.10
C ASN A 474 -5.49 0.22 27.82
N ALA A 475 -4.44 -0.11 27.06
CA ALA A 475 -3.42 0.83 26.56
C ALA A 475 -3.84 1.58 25.28
N GLY A 476 -5.03 1.29 24.75
CA GLY A 476 -5.60 1.91 23.57
C GLY A 476 -6.24 3.28 23.86
N ARG A 477 -6.56 3.99 22.76
CA ARG A 477 -7.08 5.37 22.79
C ARG A 477 -8.61 5.48 22.75
N ALA A 478 -9.30 4.35 22.57
CA ALA A 478 -10.75 4.22 22.67
C ALA A 478 -11.13 3.32 23.85
N ALA A 479 -12.33 3.51 24.40
CA ALA A 479 -12.92 2.53 25.31
C ALA A 479 -13.30 1.27 24.52
N ILE A 480 -13.11 0.11 25.13
CA ILE A 480 -13.37 -1.22 24.53
C ILE A 480 -14.24 -1.99 25.50
N THR A 481 -15.22 -2.72 24.98
CA THR A 481 -16.13 -3.54 25.80
C THR A 481 -15.72 -5.01 25.71
N ILE A 482 -15.64 -5.71 26.83
CA ILE A 482 -15.54 -7.18 26.86
C ILE A 482 -16.96 -7.74 26.97
N ALA A 483 -17.41 -8.41 25.92
CA ALA A 483 -18.79 -8.88 25.75
C ALA A 483 -18.99 -10.35 26.18
N ASP A 484 -17.93 -11.16 26.27
CA ASP A 484 -18.07 -12.57 26.68
C ASP A 484 -16.79 -13.12 27.34
N VAL A 485 -16.93 -14.26 28.04
CA VAL A 485 -15.86 -15.02 28.67
C VAL A 485 -16.12 -16.54 28.61
N GLU A 486 -15.26 -17.25 27.88
CA GLU A 486 -15.22 -18.72 27.87
C GLU A 486 -14.20 -19.27 28.87
N SER A 487 -14.44 -20.49 29.36
CA SER A 487 -13.53 -21.22 30.24
C SER A 487 -13.60 -22.73 29.97
N GLU A 488 -12.46 -23.42 30.07
CA GLU A 488 -12.41 -24.88 29.92
C GLU A 488 -12.97 -25.64 31.15
N VAL A 489 -13.02 -25.01 32.32
CA VAL A 489 -13.44 -25.64 33.59
C VAL A 489 -14.91 -25.40 33.95
N GLY A 490 -15.61 -24.48 33.27
CA GLY A 490 -17.01 -24.14 33.55
C GLY A 490 -17.56 -23.04 32.62
N VAL A 491 -18.78 -22.59 32.87
CA VAL A 491 -19.40 -21.47 32.14
C VAL A 491 -19.00 -20.15 32.82
N GLY A 492 -18.28 -19.28 32.10
CA GLY A 492 -17.91 -17.94 32.57
C GLY A 492 -19.05 -16.94 32.40
N MET A 493 -19.17 -15.99 33.35
CA MET A 493 -20.07 -14.84 33.29
C MET A 493 -19.49 -13.68 34.10
N PHE A 494 -19.69 -12.42 33.67
CA PHE A 494 -19.30 -11.26 34.48
C PHE A 494 -20.34 -10.95 35.56
N HIS A 495 -19.88 -10.75 36.79
CA HIS A 495 -20.73 -10.54 37.97
C HIS A 495 -20.18 -9.38 38.81
N HIS A 496 -21.06 -8.59 39.42
CA HIS A 496 -20.71 -7.58 40.43
C HIS A 496 -21.35 -7.95 41.77
N THR A 497 -20.54 -8.20 42.79
CA THR A 497 -21.02 -8.33 44.17
C THR A 497 -21.08 -6.95 44.84
N ARG A 498 -22.23 -6.63 45.43
CA ARG A 498 -22.44 -5.44 46.28
C ARG A 498 -23.04 -5.83 47.62
N GLU A 499 -22.69 -5.12 48.68
CA GLU A 499 -23.31 -5.31 49.99
C GLU A 499 -24.55 -4.41 50.12
N VAL A 500 -25.69 -5.01 50.44
CA VAL A 500 -26.96 -4.31 50.69
C VAL A 500 -27.51 -4.83 52.03
N GLU A 501 -27.67 -3.94 53.00
CA GLU A 501 -28.19 -4.25 54.34
C GLU A 501 -27.44 -5.40 55.07
N GLY A 502 -26.12 -5.52 54.86
CA GLY A 502 -25.29 -6.57 55.46
C GLY A 502 -25.36 -7.93 54.74
N MET A 503 -26.03 -8.00 53.60
CA MET A 503 -26.12 -9.18 52.74
C MET A 503 -25.42 -8.93 51.40
N ALA A 504 -24.65 -9.91 50.94
CA ALA A 504 -24.02 -9.86 49.61
C ALA A 504 -25.07 -10.14 48.53
N HIS A 505 -25.37 -9.14 47.71
CA HIS A 505 -26.13 -9.28 46.48
C HIS A 505 -25.16 -9.41 45.30
N MET A 506 -25.49 -10.25 44.32
CA MET A 506 -24.64 -10.54 43.18
C MET A 506 -25.45 -10.33 41.90
N ASP A 507 -25.07 -9.33 41.12
CA ASP A 507 -25.74 -8.92 39.90
C ASP A 507 -24.93 -9.38 38.69
N HIS A 508 -25.60 -9.97 37.70
CA HIS A 508 -24.99 -10.32 36.41
C HIS A 508 -24.71 -9.06 35.60
N LEU A 509 -23.62 -9.06 34.85
CA LEU A 509 -23.25 -8.05 33.87
C LEU A 509 -23.16 -8.72 32.50
N ASP A 510 -23.90 -8.21 31.53
CA ASP A 510 -23.84 -8.69 30.14
C ASP A 510 -22.47 -8.36 29.50
N GLU A 511 -21.81 -7.29 29.95
CA GLU A 511 -20.54 -6.80 29.41
C GLU A 511 -19.72 -6.01 30.45
N VAL A 512 -18.43 -5.77 30.17
CA VAL A 512 -17.52 -4.94 30.98
C VAL A 512 -16.81 -3.91 30.11
N GLU A 513 -17.05 -2.62 30.35
CA GLU A 513 -16.38 -1.50 29.67
C GLU A 513 -14.98 -1.24 30.24
N LEU A 514 -13.95 -1.21 29.39
CA LEU A 514 -12.57 -0.85 29.72
C LEU A 514 -12.25 0.53 29.11
N PRO A 515 -12.15 1.60 29.92
CA PRO A 515 -11.90 2.94 29.40
C PRO A 515 -10.52 3.09 28.76
N ALA A 516 -10.41 3.95 27.75
CA ALA A 516 -9.17 4.30 27.06
C ALA A 516 -8.04 4.70 28.04
N GLY A 517 -6.84 4.14 27.86
CA GLY A 517 -5.69 4.36 28.75
C GLY A 517 -5.90 3.89 30.21
N GLY A 518 -6.98 3.18 30.50
CA GLY A 518 -7.47 2.87 31.84
C GLY A 518 -7.30 1.41 32.23
N ARG A 519 -7.87 1.06 33.39
CA ARG A 519 -7.88 -0.31 33.92
C ARG A 519 -9.15 -0.60 34.71
N VAL A 520 -9.57 -1.86 34.71
CA VAL A 520 -10.70 -2.39 35.47
C VAL A 520 -10.20 -3.53 36.34
N GLU A 521 -10.50 -3.47 37.64
CA GLU A 521 -10.05 -4.46 38.62
C GLU A 521 -11.21 -5.39 39.01
N LEU A 522 -11.05 -6.68 38.73
CA LEU A 522 -11.94 -7.74 39.17
C LEU A 522 -11.38 -8.32 40.47
N ARG A 523 -12.05 -8.08 41.59
CA ARG A 523 -11.57 -8.37 42.95
C ARG A 523 -12.66 -8.90 43.89
N PRO A 524 -12.31 -9.61 44.98
CA PRO A 524 -13.28 -10.04 45.99
C PRO A 524 -14.12 -8.86 46.52
N GLY A 525 -15.43 -9.04 46.61
CA GLY A 525 -16.36 -8.00 47.05
C GLY A 525 -16.65 -6.90 46.00
N GLY A 526 -16.29 -7.13 44.73
CA GLY A 526 -16.62 -6.25 43.61
C GLY A 526 -16.93 -7.04 42.33
N MET A 527 -16.46 -6.55 41.19
CA MET A 527 -16.56 -7.26 39.91
C MET A 527 -15.69 -8.52 39.91
N HIS A 528 -16.14 -9.58 39.26
CA HIS A 528 -15.43 -10.85 39.11
C HIS A 528 -16.01 -11.66 37.94
N ILE A 529 -15.25 -12.63 37.45
CA ILE A 529 -15.78 -13.65 36.53
C ILE A 529 -16.30 -14.80 37.40
N MET A 530 -17.60 -15.07 37.30
CA MET A 530 -18.23 -16.20 37.95
C MET A 530 -18.13 -17.43 37.03
N LEU A 531 -17.55 -18.51 37.54
CA LEU A 531 -17.52 -19.81 36.88
C LEU A 531 -18.66 -20.66 37.45
N MET A 532 -19.59 -21.06 36.59
CA MET A 532 -20.75 -21.89 36.93
C MET A 532 -20.65 -23.28 36.29
N ARG A 533 -21.28 -24.28 36.91
CA ARG A 533 -21.31 -25.67 36.42
C ARG A 533 -19.90 -26.26 36.21
N LEU A 534 -19.02 -26.05 37.19
CA LEU A 534 -17.67 -26.61 37.19
C LEU A 534 -17.70 -28.12 36.89
N THR A 535 -16.86 -28.54 35.95
CA THR A 535 -16.75 -29.96 35.54
C THR A 535 -15.95 -30.80 36.54
N ALA A 536 -15.03 -30.16 37.27
CA ALA A 536 -14.26 -30.72 38.37
C ALA A 536 -13.97 -29.63 39.44
N PRO A 537 -13.64 -29.99 40.69
CA PRO A 537 -13.15 -29.03 41.67
C PRO A 537 -11.81 -28.43 41.24
N LEU A 538 -11.60 -27.13 41.45
CA LEU A 538 -10.32 -26.47 41.22
C LEU A 538 -9.33 -26.84 42.34
N VAL A 539 -8.15 -27.38 42.01
CA VAL A 539 -7.14 -27.80 43.01
C VAL A 539 -6.00 -26.79 43.10
N ALA A 540 -5.58 -26.47 44.33
CA ALA A 540 -4.52 -25.49 44.56
C ALA A 540 -3.20 -25.89 43.89
N GLY A 541 -2.60 -24.96 43.13
CA GLY A 541 -1.39 -25.18 42.32
C GLY A 541 -1.67 -25.55 40.86
N GLU A 542 -2.92 -25.86 40.50
CA GLU A 542 -3.31 -26.02 39.10
C GLU A 542 -3.47 -24.66 38.39
N ARG A 543 -3.50 -24.72 37.07
CA ARG A 543 -3.80 -23.59 36.18
C ARG A 543 -4.84 -24.01 35.16
N PHE A 544 -5.66 -23.07 34.73
CA PHE A 544 -6.61 -23.23 33.63
C PHE A 544 -6.73 -21.94 32.84
N THR A 545 -7.25 -22.03 31.63
CA THR A 545 -7.35 -20.91 30.70
C THR A 545 -8.76 -20.31 30.65
N LEU A 546 -8.82 -18.98 30.55
CA LEU A 546 -9.98 -18.21 30.11
C LEU A 546 -9.70 -17.59 28.74
N GLN A 547 -10.75 -17.42 27.94
CA GLN A 547 -10.74 -16.57 26.76
C GLN A 547 -11.72 -15.42 27.00
N LEU A 548 -11.27 -14.18 26.86
CA LEU A 548 -12.12 -12.98 26.97
C LEU A 548 -12.34 -12.41 25.57
N TYR A 549 -13.58 -12.03 25.25
CA TYR A 549 -13.94 -11.59 23.90
C TYR A 549 -14.30 -10.10 23.90
N PRO A 550 -13.43 -9.22 23.36
CA PRO A 550 -13.78 -7.84 23.07
C PRO A 550 -14.90 -7.75 22.03
N THR A 551 -15.68 -6.67 22.06
CA THR A 551 -16.58 -6.25 20.97
C THR A 551 -15.84 -6.01 19.66
N ASP A 552 -14.56 -5.62 19.77
CA ASP A 552 -13.69 -5.15 18.70
C ASP A 552 -12.24 -5.55 19.02
N GLY A 553 -11.80 -6.72 18.51
CA GLY A 553 -10.44 -7.21 18.69
C GLY A 553 -10.29 -8.72 18.54
N GLU A 554 -9.09 -9.22 18.82
CA GLU A 554 -8.84 -10.66 19.01
C GLU A 554 -9.19 -11.08 20.45
N ALA A 555 -9.53 -12.36 20.64
CA ALA A 555 -9.77 -12.91 21.97
C ALA A 555 -8.49 -12.84 22.83
N ILE A 556 -8.66 -12.56 24.12
CA ILE A 556 -7.56 -12.39 25.07
C ILE A 556 -7.48 -13.67 25.91
N GLU A 557 -6.41 -14.43 25.70
CA GLU A 557 -6.10 -15.61 26.50
C GLU A 557 -5.56 -15.21 27.88
N VAL A 558 -6.12 -15.80 28.95
CA VAL A 558 -5.73 -15.51 30.33
C VAL A 558 -5.52 -16.82 31.10
N GLU A 559 -4.26 -17.09 31.48
CA GLU A 559 -3.93 -18.20 32.38
C GLU A 559 -4.27 -17.82 33.83
N VAL A 560 -5.10 -18.63 34.49
CA VAL A 560 -5.59 -18.41 35.86
C VAL A 560 -4.92 -19.38 36.83
N GLU A 561 -4.27 -18.86 37.87
CA GLU A 561 -3.66 -19.70 38.91
C GLU A 561 -4.66 -20.04 40.03
N VAL A 562 -4.81 -21.33 40.36
CA VAL A 562 -5.66 -21.77 41.48
C VAL A 562 -4.89 -21.66 42.81
N ARG A 563 -5.29 -20.71 43.66
CA ARG A 563 -4.72 -20.46 44.99
C ARG A 563 -5.40 -21.31 46.07
N GLY A 564 -4.75 -21.48 47.22
CA GLY A 564 -5.31 -22.20 48.37
C GLY A 564 -6.62 -21.59 48.88
N LEU A 565 -7.48 -22.42 49.50
CA LEU A 565 -8.82 -22.03 49.95
C LEU A 565 -8.83 -20.75 50.83
N THR A 566 -7.83 -20.63 51.71
CA THR A 566 -7.66 -19.55 52.70
C THR A 566 -6.80 -18.39 52.21
N TRP A 567 -6.24 -18.44 51.01
CA TRP A 567 -5.29 -17.43 50.50
C TRP A 567 -5.94 -16.05 50.37
N LEU A 568 -5.22 -14.99 50.76
CA LEU A 568 -5.70 -13.61 50.65
C LEU A 568 -4.77 -12.75 49.77
N PRO A 569 -5.32 -11.79 48.99
CA PRO A 569 -4.48 -10.87 48.22
C PRO A 569 -3.61 -10.02 49.15
N GLY A 570 -2.28 -10.14 49.02
CA GLY A 570 -1.29 -9.37 49.79
C GLY A 570 -0.39 -10.19 50.73
N GLU A 571 -0.55 -11.52 50.78
CA GLU A 571 0.39 -12.47 51.41
C GLU A 571 1.56 -12.85 50.49
#